data_AF-A0A438J6I9-F1
#
_entry.id   AF-A0A438J6I9-F1
#
_cell.length_a   1.000
_cell.length_b   1.000
_cell.length_c   1.000
_cell.angle_alpha   90.00
_cell.angle_beta   90.00
_cell.angle_gamma   90.00
#
_symmetry.space_group_name_H-M   'P 1'
#
loop_
_entity.id
_entity.type
_entity.pdbx_description
1 polymer ?
#
loop_
_entity_poly.entity_id
_entity_poly.type
_entity_poly.pdbx_seq_one_letter_code
_entity_poly.pdbx_strand_id
1 'polypeptide(L)'
;MWLKVDGFSDLLRGWWQEIEVRGRASVRLATKMKVLKHKIKVWNREVFGRLEVNKNSALQQVEFWDGVERERSLSEGETELKKEAKESFKKWVLLEETHWRQLSKELWLKEEIETLDSSIEWLMRIEGIILWRE
;
A
#
# COMPACT_ATOMS: atom_id res chain seq x y z
N MET A 1 -2.06 0.81 -5.10
CA MET A 1 -1.65 -0.44 -4.40
C MET A 1 -2.80 -1.41 -4.09
N TRP A 2 -3.76 -1.04 -3.25
CA TRP A 2 -4.79 -1.97 -2.75
C TRP A 2 -5.73 -2.48 -3.85
N LEU A 3 -6.03 -1.63 -4.83
CA LEU A 3 -6.90 -1.91 -5.98
C LEU A 3 -6.46 -3.12 -6.84
N LYS A 4 -5.20 -3.56 -6.73
CA LYS A 4 -4.66 -4.73 -7.43
C LYS A 4 -4.40 -5.93 -6.52
N VAL A 5 -4.65 -5.83 -5.21
CA VAL A 5 -4.63 -7.00 -4.33
C VAL A 5 -5.88 -7.83 -4.65
N ASP A 6 -5.69 -9.09 -5.04
CA ASP A 6 -6.81 -9.98 -5.34
C ASP A 6 -7.77 -10.02 -4.15
N GLY A 7 -9.06 -9.81 -4.45
CA GLY A 7 -10.13 -9.72 -3.45
C GLY A 7 -10.27 -8.38 -2.73
N PHE A 8 -9.42 -7.38 -2.95
CA PHE A 8 -9.58 -6.07 -2.31
C PHE A 8 -10.86 -5.34 -2.74
N SER A 9 -11.22 -5.42 -4.03
CA SER A 9 -12.47 -4.85 -4.53
C SER A 9 -13.70 -5.51 -3.92
N ASP A 10 -13.63 -6.81 -3.64
CA ASP A 10 -14.71 -7.58 -3.01
C ASP A 10 -14.82 -7.25 -1.51
N LEU A 11 -13.67 -7.09 -0.85
CA LEU A 11 -13.54 -6.67 0.55
C LEU A 11 -14.06 -5.25 0.76
N LEU A 12 -13.72 -4.32 -0.14
CA LEU A 12 -14.27 -2.96 -0.17
C LEU A 12 -15.79 -2.96 -0.33
N ARG A 13 -16.30 -3.79 -1.24
CA ARG A 13 -17.74 -3.92 -1.48
C ARG A 13 -18.45 -4.48 -0.25
N GLY A 14 -17.87 -5.48 0.42
CA GLY A 14 -18.38 -6.00 1.69
C GLY A 14 -18.48 -4.91 2.76
N TRP A 15 -17.37 -4.19 3.01
CA TRP A 15 -17.36 -3.10 3.98
C TRP A 15 -18.34 -1.99 3.63
N TRP A 16 -18.52 -1.67 2.36
CA TRP A 16 -19.47 -0.65 1.94
C TRP A 16 -20.91 -1.00 2.28
N GLN A 17 -21.28 -2.28 2.15
CA GLN A 17 -22.62 -2.80 2.45
C GLN A 17 -22.86 -2.93 3.97
N GLU A 18 -21.85 -3.32 4.74
CA GLU A 18 -21.93 -3.43 6.20
C GLU A 18 -22.15 -2.10 6.91
N ILE A 19 -21.66 -1.00 6.35
CA ILE A 19 -21.80 0.31 6.99
C ILE A 19 -23.24 0.79 6.80
N GLU A 20 -24.04 0.73 7.85
CA GLU A 20 -25.38 1.32 7.88
C GLU A 20 -25.33 2.71 8.51
N VAL A 21 -25.74 3.75 7.76
CA VAL A 21 -25.82 5.13 8.29
C VAL A 21 -27.19 5.70 7.94
N ARG A 22 -27.93 6.12 8.96
CA ARG A 22 -29.21 6.84 8.81
C ARG A 22 -28.95 8.35 8.69
N GLY A 23 -29.75 9.03 7.87
CA GLY A 23 -29.69 10.47 7.68
C GLY A 23 -29.75 10.90 6.21
N ARG A 24 -29.50 12.20 5.96
CA ARG A 24 -29.46 12.77 4.61
C ARG A 24 -28.35 12.11 3.77
N ALA A 25 -28.57 12.01 2.46
CA ALA A 25 -27.67 11.29 1.55
C ALA A 25 -26.21 11.78 1.61
N SER A 26 -25.99 13.10 1.75
CA SER A 26 -24.66 13.70 1.90
C SER A 26 -23.94 13.28 3.18
N VAL A 27 -24.64 13.29 4.31
CA VAL A 27 -24.10 12.86 5.62
C VAL A 27 -23.81 11.36 5.62
N ARG A 28 -24.70 10.56 5.04
CA ARG A 28 -24.51 9.12 4.88
C ARG A 28 -23.27 8.80 4.06
N LEU A 29 -23.07 9.50 2.94
CA LEU A 29 -21.88 9.34 2.10
C LEU A 29 -20.60 9.72 2.86
N ALA A 30 -20.57 10.90 3.50
CA ALA A 30 -19.40 11.38 4.22
C ALA A 30 -19.01 10.44 5.38
N THR A 31 -19.99 9.95 6.15
CA THR A 31 -19.75 9.00 7.26
C THR A 31 -19.29 7.65 6.74
N LYS A 32 -19.89 7.12 5.67
CA LYS A 32 -19.42 5.89 5.01
C LYS A 32 -17.97 6.02 4.57
N MET A 33 -17.61 7.12 3.92
CA MET A 33 -16.24 7.38 3.47
C MET A 33 -15.24 7.46 4.63
N LYS A 34 -15.61 8.09 5.75
CA LYS A 34 -14.76 8.15 6.96
C LYS A 34 -14.51 6.76 7.55
N VAL A 35 -15.55 5.94 7.68
CA VAL A 35 -15.44 4.58 8.22
C VAL A 35 -14.63 3.69 7.29
N LEU A 36 -14.88 3.77 5.98
CA LEU A 36 -14.13 3.03 4.97
C LEU A 36 -12.64 3.40 4.98
N LYS A 37 -12.32 4.71 5.07
CA LYS A 37 -10.94 5.20 5.19
C LYS A 37 -10.24 4.62 6.43
N HIS A 38 -10.95 4.49 7.55
CA HIS A 38 -10.39 3.88 8.76
C HIS A 38 -10.16 2.37 8.60
N LYS A 39 -11.14 1.62 8.07
CA LYS A 39 -11.00 0.18 7.80
C LYS A 39 -9.82 -0.12 6.88
N ILE A 40 -9.66 0.67 5.81
CA ILE A 40 -8.52 0.57 4.89
C ILE A 40 -7.20 0.82 5.64
N LYS A 41 -7.13 1.83 6.52
CA LYS A 41 -5.92 2.12 7.32
C LYS A 41 -5.52 0.94 8.21
N VAL A 42 -6.49 0.33 8.90
CA VAL A 42 -6.26 -0.83 9.78
C VAL A 42 -5.79 -2.02 8.96
N TRP A 43 -6.51 -2.35 7.88
CA TRP A 43 -6.13 -3.44 6.98
C TRP A 43 -4.74 -3.23 6.36
N ASN A 44 -4.41 -2.01 5.98
CA ASN A 44 -3.09 -1.69 5.45
C ASN A 44 -2.00 -1.96 6.50
N ARG A 45 -2.22 -1.61 7.78
CA ARG A 45 -1.28 -1.92 8.86
C ARG A 45 -1.18 -3.42 9.11
N GLU A 46 -2.28 -4.16 9.06
CA GLU A 46 -2.26 -5.61 9.33
C GLU A 46 -1.64 -6.40 8.18
N VAL A 47 -1.95 -6.07 6.94
CA VAL A 47 -1.43 -6.79 5.76
C VAL A 47 0.01 -6.36 5.47
N PHE A 48 0.31 -5.06 5.44
CA PHE A 48 1.67 -4.57 5.16
C PHE A 48 2.59 -4.61 6.37
N GLY A 49 2.07 -4.45 7.58
CA GLY A 49 2.87 -4.69 8.80
C GLY A 49 3.30 -6.15 8.89
N ARG A 50 2.44 -7.10 8.50
CA ARG A 50 2.83 -8.51 8.37
C ARG A 50 3.79 -8.74 7.21
N LEU A 51 3.69 -7.99 6.11
CA LEU A 51 4.62 -8.05 4.99
C LEU A 51 6.06 -7.78 5.43
N GLU A 52 6.29 -6.67 6.14
CA GLU A 52 7.61 -6.30 6.66
C GLU A 52 8.15 -7.33 7.65
N VAL A 53 7.29 -7.84 8.54
CA VAL A 53 7.66 -8.89 9.50
C VAL A 53 8.04 -10.18 8.76
N ASN A 54 7.25 -10.61 7.78
CA ASN A 54 7.52 -11.81 6.99
C ASN A 54 8.81 -11.67 6.16
N LYS A 55 9.05 -10.49 5.58
CA LYS A 55 10.28 -10.19 4.85
C LYS A 55 11.51 -10.26 5.78
N ASN A 56 11.42 -9.68 6.98
CA ASN A 56 12.50 -9.74 7.96
C ASN A 56 12.73 -11.17 8.50
N SER A 57 11.67 -11.94 8.75
CA SER A 57 11.81 -13.34 9.15
C SER A 57 12.44 -14.19 8.04
N ALA A 58 12.06 -13.98 6.78
CA ALA A 58 12.69 -14.65 5.64
C ALA A 58 14.17 -14.24 5.47
N LEU A 59 14.50 -12.97 5.70
CA LEU A 59 15.88 -12.48 5.68
C LEU A 59 16.72 -13.13 6.78
N GLN A 60 16.20 -13.21 8.02
CA GLN A 60 16.87 -13.88 9.13
C GLN A 60 17.13 -15.37 8.83
N GLN A 61 16.21 -16.06 8.17
CA GLN A 61 16.43 -17.45 7.74
C GLN A 61 17.53 -17.57 6.69
N VAL A 62 17.61 -16.63 5.74
CA VAL A 62 18.69 -16.60 4.74
C VAL A 62 20.04 -16.32 5.40
N GLU A 63 20.10 -15.36 6.33
CA GLU A 63 21.32 -15.04 7.08
C GLU A 63 21.79 -16.21 7.95
N PHE A 64 20.86 -16.95 8.56
CA PHE A 64 21.16 -18.17 9.31
C PHE A 64 21.84 -19.23 8.43
N TRP A 65 21.28 -19.52 7.25
CA TRP A 65 21.87 -20.49 6.32
C TRP A 65 23.19 -20.01 5.70
N ASP A 66 23.38 -18.70 5.52
CA ASP A 66 24.67 -18.12 5.10
C ASP A 66 25.73 -18.20 6.22
N GLY A 67 25.33 -18.23 7.49
CA GLY A 67 26.23 -18.48 8.63
C GLY A 67 26.66 -19.94 8.72
N VAL A 68 25.70 -20.87 8.61
CA VAL A 68 25.96 -22.32 8.64
C VAL A 68 26.90 -22.74 7.50
N GLU A 69 26.75 -22.17 6.31
CA GLU A 69 27.61 -22.43 5.14
C GLU A 69 29.07 -21.97 5.34
N ARG A 70 29.31 -20.96 6.20
CA ARG A 70 30.67 -20.50 6.53
C ARG A 70 31.37 -21.42 7.53
N GLU A 71 30.61 -22.10 8.39
CA GLU A 71 31.16 -23.04 9.38
C GLU A 71 31.32 -24.46 8.82
N ARG A 72 30.42 -24.90 7.93
CA ARG A 72 30.48 -26.22 7.28
C ARG A 72 29.80 -26.22 5.92
N SER A 73 30.22 -27.15 5.06
CA SER A 73 29.50 -27.41 3.81
C SER A 73 28.06 -27.88 4.11
N LEU A 74 27.09 -27.29 3.42
CA LEU A 74 25.68 -27.63 3.52
C LEU A 74 25.40 -29.00 2.85
N SER A 75 24.49 -29.77 3.45
CA SER A 75 23.93 -30.97 2.82
C SER A 75 22.99 -30.60 1.68
N GLU A 76 22.79 -31.50 0.72
CA GLU A 76 21.93 -31.31 -0.46
C GLU A 76 20.48 -30.90 -0.08
N GLY A 77 19.95 -31.43 1.04
CA GLY A 77 18.64 -31.04 1.57
C GLY A 77 18.61 -29.66 2.24
N GLU A 78 19.72 -29.21 2.81
CA GLU A 78 19.86 -27.88 3.43
C GLU A 78 20.00 -26.78 2.38
N THR A 79 20.67 -27.08 1.26
CA THR A 79 20.75 -26.19 0.10
C THR A 79 19.38 -25.91 -0.52
N GLU A 80 18.47 -26.89 -0.56
CA GLU A 80 17.12 -26.66 -1.09
C GLU A 80 16.26 -25.82 -0.14
N LEU A 81 16.33 -26.03 1.18
CA LEU A 81 15.65 -25.16 2.15
C LEU A 81 16.14 -23.71 2.08
N LYS A 82 17.45 -23.51 1.87
CA LYS A 82 18.04 -22.19 1.64
C LYS A 82 17.52 -21.54 0.35
N LYS A 83 17.36 -22.33 -0.72
CA LYS A 83 16.83 -21.86 -2.01
C LYS A 83 15.36 -21.48 -1.90
N GLU A 84 14.54 -22.28 -1.24
CA GLU A 84 13.13 -21.95 -0.97
C GLU A 84 12.97 -20.69 -0.13
N ALA A 85 13.80 -20.50 0.90
CA ALA A 85 13.83 -19.28 1.69
C ALA A 85 14.22 -18.05 0.84
N LYS A 86 15.24 -18.19 -0.03
CA LYS A 86 15.65 -17.13 -0.98
C LYS A 86 14.56 -16.81 -2.01
N GLU A 87 13.85 -17.81 -2.52
CA GLU A 87 12.73 -17.60 -3.46
C GLU A 87 11.54 -16.91 -2.78
N SER A 88 11.21 -17.33 -1.56
CA SER A 88 10.17 -16.69 -0.75
C SER A 88 10.52 -15.24 -0.44
N PHE A 89 11.76 -14.95 -0.06
CA PHE A 89 12.26 -13.60 0.13
C PHE A 89 12.19 -12.77 -1.16
N LYS A 90 12.62 -13.31 -2.31
CA LYS A 90 12.51 -12.65 -3.61
C LYS A 90 11.07 -12.27 -3.96
N LYS A 91 10.10 -13.16 -3.71
CA LYS A 91 8.67 -12.88 -3.93
C LYS A 91 8.20 -11.67 -3.11
N TRP A 92 8.60 -11.60 -1.84
CA TRP A 92 8.25 -10.49 -0.95
C TRP A 92 8.90 -9.17 -1.38
N VAL A 93 10.18 -9.19 -1.75
CA VAL A 93 10.90 -8.00 -2.23
C VAL A 93 10.31 -7.46 -3.54
N LEU A 94 9.94 -8.33 -4.49
CA LEU A 94 9.30 -7.92 -5.75
C LEU A 94 7.95 -7.23 -5.52
N LEU A 95 7.15 -7.75 -4.59
CA LEU A 95 5.88 -7.14 -4.18
C LEU A 95 6.10 -5.72 -3.61
N GLU A 96 7.13 -5.54 -2.81
CA GLU A 96 7.50 -4.25 -2.22
C GLU A 96 8.13 -3.28 -3.23
N GLU A 97 8.95 -3.75 -4.17
CA GLU A 97 9.48 -2.88 -5.23
C GLU A 97 8.35 -2.36 -6.13
N THR A 98 7.42 -3.24 -6.49
CA THR A 98 6.25 -2.89 -7.28
C THR A 98 5.36 -1.90 -6.53
N HIS A 99 5.28 -2.02 -5.20
CA HIS A 99 4.63 -1.06 -4.33
C HIS A 99 5.26 0.32 -4.42
N TRP A 100 6.57 0.42 -4.13
CA TRP A 100 7.28 1.70 -4.09
C TRP A 100 7.24 2.43 -5.42
N ARG A 101 7.32 1.69 -6.53
CA ARG A 101 7.23 2.25 -7.89
C ARG A 101 5.84 2.82 -8.20
N GLN A 102 4.78 2.24 -7.65
CA GLN A 102 3.42 2.76 -7.81
C GLN A 102 3.16 3.94 -6.88
N LEU A 103 3.58 3.85 -5.61
CA LEU A 103 3.43 4.92 -4.64
C LEU A 103 4.17 6.19 -5.09
N SER A 104 5.36 6.02 -5.66
CA SER A 104 6.11 7.10 -6.29
C SER A 104 5.32 7.76 -7.42
N LYS A 105 4.69 6.99 -8.32
CA LYS A 105 3.84 7.54 -9.40
C LYS A 105 2.61 8.28 -8.87
N GLU A 106 1.95 7.74 -7.84
CA GLU A 106 0.79 8.40 -7.23
C GLU A 106 1.17 9.69 -6.50
N LEU A 107 2.35 9.74 -5.87
CA LEU A 107 2.92 10.95 -5.26
C LEU A 107 3.24 12.00 -6.34
N TRP A 108 3.93 11.60 -7.40
CA TRP A 108 4.23 12.47 -8.54
C TRP A 108 2.97 13.08 -9.16
N LEU A 109 1.92 12.29 -9.37
CA LEU A 109 0.65 12.80 -9.91
C LEU A 109 -0.06 13.76 -8.94
N LYS A 110 0.09 13.59 -7.62
CA LYS A 110 -0.47 14.53 -6.64
C LYS A 110 0.28 15.86 -6.64
N GLU A 111 1.60 15.82 -6.69
CA GLU A 111 2.42 17.03 -6.81
C GLU A 111 2.13 17.79 -8.12
N GLU A 112 1.93 17.07 -9.23
CA GLU A 112 1.50 17.69 -10.50
C GLU A 112 0.11 18.32 -10.40
N ILE A 113 -0.85 17.67 -9.73
CA ILE A 113 -2.18 18.24 -9.52
C ILE A 113 -2.12 19.47 -8.60
N GLU A 114 -1.34 19.43 -7.52
CA GLU A 114 -1.16 20.56 -6.59
C GLU A 114 -0.44 21.74 -7.26
N THR A 115 0.52 21.48 -8.14
CA THR A 115 1.20 22.51 -8.93
C THR A 115 0.30 23.09 -10.02
N LEU A 116 -0.55 22.27 -10.65
CA LEU A 116 -1.56 22.75 -11.58
C LEU A 116 -2.65 23.57 -10.86
N ASP A 117 -3.09 23.16 -9.67
CA ASP A 117 -4.06 23.88 -8.83
C ASP A 117 -3.48 25.24 -8.40
N SER A 118 -2.22 25.26 -7.95
CA SER A 118 -1.48 26.49 -7.64
C SER A 118 -1.30 27.40 -8.86
N SER A 119 -1.08 26.81 -10.05
CA SER A 119 -0.94 27.57 -11.31
C SER A 119 -2.27 28.14 -11.79
N ILE A 120 -3.37 27.40 -11.63
CA ILE A 120 -4.73 27.84 -11.92
C ILE A 120 -5.12 28.97 -10.95
N GLU A 121 -4.83 28.83 -9.66
CA GLU A 121 -5.04 29.91 -8.67
C GLU A 121 -4.24 31.18 -9.03
N TRP A 122 -3.01 31.03 -9.50
CA TRP A 122 -2.18 32.16 -9.94
C TRP A 122 -2.72 32.84 -11.20
N LEU A 123 -3.19 32.07 -12.19
CA LEU A 123 -3.85 32.61 -13.39
C LEU A 123 -5.17 33.31 -13.05
N MET A 124 -6.01 32.72 -12.19
CA MET A 124 -7.24 33.36 -11.70
C MET A 124 -6.97 34.68 -10.98
N ARG A 125 -5.84 34.78 -10.27
CA ARG A 125 -5.40 35.98 -9.53
C ARG A 125 -4.85 37.07 -10.45
N ILE A 126 -4.26 36.72 -11.60
CA ILE A 126 -3.78 37.68 -12.61
C ILE A 126 -4.92 38.16 -13.51
N GLU A 127 -5.83 37.27 -13.89
CA GLU A 127 -6.96 37.59 -14.77
C GLU A 127 -8.12 38.28 -14.03
N GLY A 128 -8.02 38.46 -12.70
CA GLY A 128 -8.98 39.24 -11.92
C GLY A 128 -10.38 38.60 -11.82
N ILE A 129 -10.48 37.28 -11.98
CA ILE A 129 -11.75 36.56 -11.89
C ILE A 129 -12.06 36.30 -10.41
N ILE A 130 -12.63 37.28 -9.73
CA ILE A 130 -13.26 37.12 -8.42
C ILE A 130 -14.64 36.50 -8.64
N LEU A 131 -14.74 35.18 -8.82
CA LEU A 131 -16.04 34.51 -8.76
C LEU A 131 -15.91 33.13 -8.08
N TRP A 132 -16.45 33.12 -6.85
CA TRP A 132 -16.92 32.00 -6.03
C TRP A 132 -15.94 31.20 -5.16
N ARG A 133 -15.87 31.62 -3.90
CA ARG A 133 -15.88 30.70 -2.74
C ARG A 133 -16.84 31.26 -1.69
N GLU A 134 -18.11 30.90 -1.79
CA GLU A 134 -19.06 30.81 -0.66
C GLU A 134 -19.32 29.33 -0.37
#